data_AF-A0A959RU23-F1
#
_entry.id   AF-A0A959RU23-F1
#
_cell.length_a   1.000
_cell.length_b   1.000
_cell.length_c   1.000
_cell.angle_alpha   90.00
_cell.angle_beta   90.00
_cell.angle_gamma   90.00
#
_symmetry.space_group_name_H-M   'P 1'
#
loop_
_entity.id
_entity.type
_entity.pdbx_description
1 polymer ?
#
loop_
_entity_poly.entity_id
_entity_poly.type
_entity_poly.pdbx_seq_one_letter_code
_entity_poly.pdbx_strand_id
1 'polypeptide(L)'
;FNPITTIQYTISTSASLQKDFKEFVTLKIYDVLGNEINTLVSKNQSAGNYLIQFDASNLTSGIYYYQLTLNDYKKTNKMVLLR
;
A
#
# COMPACT_ATOMS: atom_id res chain seq x y z
N PHE A 1 13.87 16.94 -5.55
CA PHE A 1 12.70 16.21 -5.05
C PHE A 1 12.06 15.38 -6.15
N ASN A 2 11.80 14.09 -5.93
CA ASN A 2 10.94 13.29 -6.79
C ASN A 2 9.64 12.97 -6.03
N PRO A 3 8.50 13.60 -6.35
CA PRO A 3 7.24 13.41 -5.62
C PRO A 3 6.59 12.06 -5.92
N ILE A 4 7.00 11.37 -6.99
CA ILE A 4 6.40 10.11 -7.41
C ILE A 4 7.28 8.96 -6.92
N THR A 5 6.69 8.06 -6.15
CA THR A 5 7.34 6.82 -5.71
C THR A 5 6.56 5.60 -6.19
N THR A 6 7.26 4.49 -6.40
CA THR A 6 6.63 3.21 -6.75
C THR A 6 6.60 2.33 -5.52
N ILE A 7 5.40 1.98 -5.06
CA ILE A 7 5.18 1.03 -3.98
C ILE A 7 4.98 -0.34 -4.61
N GLN A 8 5.85 -1.28 -4.24
CA GLN A 8 5.69 -2.68 -4.61
C GLN A 8 5.11 -3.49 -3.46
N TYR A 9 4.20 -4.41 -3.76
CA TYR A 9 3.75 -5.42 -2.82
C TYR A 9 3.43 -6.73 -3.52
N THR A 10 3.53 -7.80 -2.75
CA THR A 10 3.27 -9.17 -3.21
C THR A 10 2.12 -9.74 -2.41
N ILE A 11 1.13 -10.25 -3.12
CA ILE A 11 0.07 -11.08 -2.56
C ILE A 11 0.55 -12.52 -2.66
N SER A 12 0.92 -13.10 -1.51
CA SER A 12 1.41 -14.48 -1.45
C SER A 12 0.24 -15.45 -1.37
N THR A 13 0.35 -16.57 -2.05
CA THR A 13 -0.65 -17.64 -2.03
C THR A 13 -0.58 -18.44 -0.71
N SER A 14 -0.90 -17.82 0.43
CA SER A 14 -0.77 -18.49 1.74
C SER A 14 -2.03 -19.19 2.24
N ALA A 15 -3.23 -18.89 1.72
CA ALA A 15 -4.48 -19.44 2.27
C ALA A 15 -5.25 -20.40 1.35
N SER A 16 -5.02 -20.37 0.04
CA SER A 16 -5.80 -21.18 -0.90
C SER A 16 -4.90 -21.73 -1.99
N LEU A 17 -4.76 -23.05 -2.05
CA LEU A 17 -4.10 -23.83 -3.11
C LEU A 17 -4.79 -23.68 -4.49
N GLN A 18 -5.43 -22.54 -4.76
CA GLN A 18 -6.26 -22.26 -5.92
C GLN A 18 -5.82 -20.95 -6.56
N LYS A 19 -5.37 -21.05 -7.81
CA LYS A 19 -4.88 -19.97 -8.67
C LYS A 19 -5.90 -18.84 -8.89
N ASP A 20 -7.19 -19.12 -8.65
CA ASP A 20 -8.31 -18.20 -8.88
C ASP A 20 -8.84 -17.52 -7.60
N PHE A 21 -8.20 -17.74 -6.45
CA PHE A 21 -8.59 -17.08 -5.22
C PHE A 21 -8.22 -15.59 -5.27
N LYS A 22 -9.19 -14.72 -5.00
CA LYS A 22 -9.01 -13.27 -4.89
C LYS A 22 -9.17 -12.84 -3.45
N GLU A 23 -8.22 -12.07 -2.95
CA GLU A 23 -8.26 -11.49 -1.61
C GLU A 23 -8.61 -10.01 -1.69
N PHE A 24 -9.38 -9.53 -0.72
CA PHE A 24 -9.67 -8.10 -0.62
C PHE A 24 -8.43 -7.38 -0.10
N VAL A 25 -7.85 -6.53 -0.95
CA VAL A 25 -6.62 -5.80 -0.64
C VAL A 25 -6.93 -4.33 -0.46
N THR A 26 -6.37 -3.76 0.60
CA THR A 26 -6.31 -2.31 0.77
C THR A 26 -4.87 -1.86 0.92
N LEU A 27 -4.52 -0.77 0.23
CA LEU A 27 -3.24 -0.08 0.39
C LEU A 27 -3.55 1.37 0.68
N LYS A 28 -3.24 1.81 1.89
CA LYS A 28 -3.59 3.13 2.40
C LYS A 28 -2.36 3.88 2.90
N ILE A 29 -2.38 5.19 2.77
CA ILE A 29 -1.33 6.11 3.23
C ILE A 29 -1.85 6.84 4.46
N TYR A 30 -1.01 6.95 5.49
CA TYR A 30 -1.29 7.59 6.76
C TYR A 30 -0.20 8.60 7.13
N ASP A 31 -0.56 9.63 7.87
CA ASP A 31 0.40 10.49 8.55
C ASP A 31 0.89 9.88 9.87
N VAL A 32 1.75 10.60 10.59
CA VAL A 32 2.32 10.15 11.88
C VAL A 32 1.30 10.07 13.01
N LEU A 33 0.14 10.71 12.87
CA LEU A 33 -0.95 10.69 13.84
C LEU A 33 -1.95 9.57 13.54
N GLY A 34 -1.79 8.87 12.40
CA GLY A 34 -2.68 7.81 11.97
C GLY A 34 -3.87 8.29 11.15
N ASN A 35 -3.90 9.55 10.70
CA ASN A 35 -4.93 10.03 9.80
C ASN A 35 -4.74 9.42 8.41
N GLU A 36 -5.82 8.90 7.82
CA GLU A 36 -5.78 8.41 6.44
C GLU A 36 -5.66 9.59 5.47
N ILE A 37 -4.59 9.59 4.69
CA ILE A 37 -4.27 10.63 3.70
C ILE A 37 -4.75 10.22 2.32
N ASN A 38 -4.61 8.94 1.96
CA ASN A 38 -5.00 8.45 0.64
C ASN A 38 -5.25 6.94 0.66
N THR A 39 -6.19 6.46 -0.14
CA THR A 39 -6.40 5.04 -0.43
C THR A 39 -5.96 4.76 -1.87
N LEU A 40 -4.86 4.03 -2.03
CA LEU A 40 -4.29 3.68 -3.34
C LEU A 40 -4.92 2.42 -3.94
N VAL A 41 -5.35 1.49 -3.08
CA VAL A 41 -6.03 0.25 -3.47
C VAL A 41 -7.14 -0.03 -2.49
N SER A 42 -8.29 -0.47 -3.01
CA SER A 42 -9.39 -1.04 -2.24
C SER A 42 -10.21 -1.95 -3.15
N LYS A 43 -9.69 -3.16 -3.43
CA LYS A 43 -10.34 -4.11 -4.35
C LYS A 43 -9.84 -5.54 -4.16
N ASN A 44 -10.61 -6.49 -4.67
CA ASN A 44 -10.21 -7.88 -4.76
C ASN A 44 -9.10 -8.07 -5.80
N GLN A 45 -7.98 -8.68 -5.41
CA GLN A 45 -6.83 -8.98 -6.27
C GLN A 45 -6.43 -10.44 -6.13
N SER A 46 -5.98 -11.04 -7.24
CA SER A 46 -5.42 -12.38 -7.25
C SER A 46 -3.99 -12.38 -6.69
N ALA A 47 -3.47 -13.55 -6.34
CA ALA A 47 -2.06 -13.70 -5.99
C ALA A 47 -1.16 -13.17 -7.13
N GLY A 48 -0.10 -12.43 -6.76
CA GLY A 48 0.77 -11.78 -7.73
C GLY A 48 1.56 -10.61 -7.16
N ASN A 49 2.41 -10.03 -8.01
CA ASN A 49 3.19 -8.84 -7.70
C ASN A 49 2.50 -7.62 -8.31
N TYR A 50 2.41 -6.55 -7.52
CA TYR A 50 1.75 -5.31 -7.91
C TYR A 50 2.70 -4.13 -7.69
N LEU A 51 2.67 -3.21 -8.66
CA LEU A 51 3.39 -1.94 -8.63
C LEU A 51 2.38 -0.82 -8.71
N ILE A 52 2.47 0.12 -7.78
CA ILE A 52 1.56 1.27 -7.72
C ILE A 52 2.37 2.53 -7.58
N GLN A 53 2.06 3.50 -8.43
CA GLN A 53 2.61 4.83 -8.32
C GLN A 53 1.82 5.63 -7.30
N PHE A 54 2.54 6.22 -6.35
CA PHE A 54 2.01 7.18 -5.40
C PHE A 54 2.62 8.55 -5.71
N ASP A 55 1.75 9.52 -6.02
CA ASP A 55 2.14 10.92 -6.18
C ASP A 55 1.93 11.68 -4.86
N ALA A 56 3.04 12.06 -4.24
CA ALA A 56 3.09 12.84 -3.02
C ALA A 56 3.29 14.35 -3.28
N SER A 57 3.06 14.82 -4.51
CA SER A 57 3.21 16.23 -4.91
C SER A 57 2.38 17.20 -4.09
N ASN A 58 1.34 16.75 -3.40
CA ASN A 58 0.50 17.60 -2.53
C ASN A 58 0.80 17.45 -1.03
N LEU A 59 1.82 16.68 -0.65
CA LEU A 59 2.17 16.41 0.75
C LEU A 59 3.45 17.13 1.19
N THR A 60 3.49 17.66 2.41
CA THR A 60 4.68 18.33 2.96
C THR A 60 5.80 17.34 3.26
N SER A 61 7.04 17.81 3.36
CA SER A 61 8.15 16.98 3.85
C SER A 61 7.81 16.41 5.22
N GLY A 62 8.04 15.11 5.43
CA GLY A 62 7.62 14.45 6.66
C GLY A 62 7.70 12.93 6.59
N ILE A 63 7.28 12.30 7.67
CA ILE A 63 7.17 10.85 7.77
C ILE A 63 5.73 10.45 7.45
N TYR A 64 5.59 9.45 6.60
CA TYR A 64 4.32 8.85 6.23
C TYR A 64 4.40 7.34 6.38
N TYR A 65 3.26 6.70 6.54
CA TYR A 65 3.15 5.25 6.62
C TYR A 65 2.27 4.76 5.49
N TYR A 66 2.68 3.71 4.79
CA TYR A 66 1.79 2.98 3.92
C TYR A 66 1.50 1.62 4.52
N GLN A 67 0.22 1.27 4.58
CA GLN A 67 -0.26 0.03 5.16
C GLN A 67 -0.97 -0.79 4.09
N LEU A 68 -0.44 -1.99 3.88
CA LEU A 68 -1.06 -3.04 3.10
C LEU A 68 -1.87 -3.93 4.05
N THR A 69 -3.16 -4.09 3.78
CA THR A 69 -4.03 -5.03 4.49
C THR A 69 -4.58 -6.05 3.51
N LEU A 70 -4.47 -7.32 3.88
CA LEU A 70 -4.89 -8.52 3.14
C LEU A 70 -5.61 -9.42 4.14
N ASN A 71 -6.94 -9.39 4.20
CA ASN A 71 -7.73 -10.11 5.21
C ASN A 71 -7.16 -9.86 6.64
N ASP A 72 -6.60 -10.90 7.28
CA ASP A 72 -6.00 -10.83 8.63
C ASP A 72 -4.53 -10.37 8.64
N TYR A 73 -3.89 -10.29 7.48
CA TYR A 73 -2.51 -9.82 7.35
C TYR A 73 -2.45 -8.31 7.17
N LYS A 74 -1.65 -7.65 8.01
CA LYS A 74 -1.35 -6.21 7.91
C LYS A 74 0.14 -5.99 7.90
N LYS A 75 0.63 -5.24 6.92
CA LYS A 75 2.02 -4.81 6.81
C LYS A 75 2.08 -3.30 6.66
N THR A 76 2.70 -2.65 7.64
CA THR A 76 2.96 -1.22 7.59
C THR A 76 4.44 -0.98 7.32
N ASN A 77 4.73 -0.05 6.41
CA ASN A 77 6.08 0.40 6.13
C ASN A 77 6.13 1.93 6.24
N LYS A 78 7.28 2.43 6.65
CA LYS A 78 7.55 3.86 6.81
C LYS A 78 8.18 4.43 5.56
N MET A 79 7.76 5.62 5.17
CA MET A 79 8.32 6.42 4.09
C MET A 79 8.71 7.80 4.63
N VAL A 80 9.84 8.31 4.16
CA VAL A 80 10.25 9.70 4.42
C VAL A 80 10.11 10.47 3.13
N LEU A 81 9.30 11.52 3.15
CA LEU A 81 9.12 12.44 2.03
C LEU A 81 10.03 13.66 2.24
N LEU A 82 10.89 13.93 1.27
CA LEU A 82 11.85 15.04 1.30
C LEU A 82 11.63 15.97 0.11
N ARG A 83 10.91 17.09 0.31
CA ARG A 83 10.82 18.16 -0.70
C ARG A 83 12.07 19.02 -0.73
#